data_AF-A0A6P2W644-F1
#
_entry.id   AF-A0A6P2W644-F1
#
_cell.length_a   1.000
_cell.length_b   1.000
_cell.length_c   1.000
_cell.angle_alpha   90.00
_cell.angle_beta   90.00
_cell.angle_gamma   90.00
#
_symmetry.space_group_name_H-M   'P 1'
#
loop_
_entity.id
_entity.type
_entity.pdbx_description
1 polymer ?
#
loop_
_entity_poly.entity_id
_entity_poly.type
_entity_poly.pdbx_seq_one_letter_code
_entity_poly.pdbx_strand_id
1 'polypeptide(L)'
;MALQKLTEPKMGAFREMYFLEHSKKVRAAVRMPLAYLGGVRSRGNVERAMREGFDAVALARALVFEPDFVNGLRDGRLAQSGCTSCNRCVVSMYTPGGTACVLHEPNDPAPNRVPAASA
;
A
#
# COMPACT_ATOMS: atom_id res chain seq x y z
N MET A 1 -31.21 -0.68 0.79
CA MET A 1 -29.95 -1.21 1.36
C MET A 1 -30.01 -2.69 1.77
N ALA A 2 -31.11 -3.21 2.34
CA ALA A 2 -31.19 -4.63 2.71
C ALA A 2 -31.18 -5.61 1.51
N LEU A 3 -31.92 -5.32 0.43
CA LEU A 3 -31.89 -6.15 -0.79
C LEU A 3 -30.51 -6.17 -1.47
N GLN A 4 -29.77 -5.06 -1.45
CA GLN A 4 -28.43 -4.98 -2.07
C GLN A 4 -27.41 -5.88 -1.36
N LYS A 5 -27.48 -5.98 -0.03
CA LYS A 5 -26.63 -6.90 0.75
C LYS A 5 -26.81 -8.37 0.39
N LEU A 6 -27.94 -8.76 -0.23
CA LEU A 6 -28.17 -10.15 -0.64
C LEU A 6 -27.35 -10.53 -1.89
N THR A 7 -26.97 -9.55 -2.72
CA THR A 7 -26.23 -9.76 -3.97
C THR A 7 -24.78 -9.30 -3.88
N GLU A 8 -24.39 -8.64 -2.79
CA GLU A 8 -23.01 -8.23 -2.55
C GLU A 8 -22.09 -9.47 -2.43
N PRO A 9 -21.00 -9.53 -3.22
CA PRO A 9 -20.01 -10.59 -3.08
C PRO A 9 -19.42 -10.58 -1.66
N LYS A 10 -19.52 -11.71 -0.97
CA LYS A 10 -18.88 -11.88 0.34
C LYS A 10 -17.38 -12.03 0.13
N MET A 11 -16.67 -10.91 0.18
CA MET A 11 -15.21 -10.89 0.27
C MET A 11 -14.81 -11.38 1.66
N GLY A 12 -13.83 -12.29 1.72
CA GLY A 12 -13.23 -12.71 3.00
C GLY A 12 -12.51 -11.56 3.70
N ALA A 13 -12.05 -11.81 4.93
CA ALA A 13 -11.22 -10.84 5.65
C ALA A 13 -9.96 -10.48 4.84
N PHE A 14 -9.53 -9.22 4.94
CA PHE A 14 -8.26 -8.77 4.37
C PHE A 14 -7.12 -9.66 4.86
N ARG A 15 -6.24 -10.05 3.94
CA ARG A 15 -4.98 -10.73 4.25
C ARG A 15 -3.84 -9.95 3.64
N GLU A 16 -2.74 -9.84 4.37
CA GLU A 16 -1.52 -9.26 3.83
C GLU A 16 -0.96 -10.13 2.70
N MET A 17 -0.19 -9.51 1.80
CA MET A 17 0.38 -10.20 0.63
C MET A 17 -0.67 -10.91 -0.25
N TYR A 18 -1.87 -10.34 -0.36
CA TYR A 18 -3.04 -10.95 -1.02
C TYR A 18 -2.84 -11.28 -2.51
N PHE A 19 -1.85 -10.68 -3.17
CA PHE A 19 -1.51 -11.02 -4.56
C PHE A 19 -0.40 -12.06 -4.71
N LEU A 20 0.21 -12.54 -3.62
CA LEU A 20 1.44 -13.34 -3.70
C LEU A 20 1.31 -14.57 -4.60
N GLU A 21 0.24 -15.36 -4.44
CA GLU A 21 0.03 -16.57 -5.25
C GLU A 21 -0.09 -16.28 -6.75
N HIS A 22 -0.69 -15.15 -7.11
CA HIS A 22 -0.77 -14.71 -8.50
C HIS A 22 0.56 -14.13 -9.00
N SER A 23 1.23 -13.31 -8.17
CA SER A 23 2.51 -12.71 -8.50
C SER A 23 3.62 -13.76 -8.70
N LYS A 24 3.59 -14.89 -7.97
CA LYS A 24 4.54 -16.01 -8.16
C LYS A 24 4.47 -16.60 -9.57
N LYS A 25 3.27 -16.65 -10.17
CA LYS A 25 3.10 -17.11 -11.56
C LYS A 25 3.78 -16.16 -12.54
N VAL A 26 3.65 -14.85 -12.31
CA VAL A 26 4.34 -13.82 -13.11
C VAL A 26 5.85 -13.95 -12.92
N ARG A 27 6.32 -14.08 -11.68
CA ARG A 27 7.74 -14.24 -11.36
C ARG A 27 8.35 -15.43 -12.08
N ALA A 28 7.67 -16.58 -12.10
CA ALA A 28 8.14 -17.78 -12.79
C ALA A 28 8.22 -17.62 -14.33
N ALA A 29 7.41 -16.74 -14.91
CA ALA A 29 7.33 -16.53 -16.35
C ALA A 29 8.35 -15.51 -16.88
N VAL A 30 8.96 -14.70 -16.02
CA VAL A 30 9.78 -13.56 -16.46
C VAL A 30 11.15 -13.54 -15.78
N ARG A 31 12.16 -12.98 -16.46
CA ARG A 31 13.56 -12.96 -15.97
C ARG A 31 14.10 -11.56 -15.64
N MET A 32 13.40 -10.50 -16.02
CA MET A 32 13.81 -9.13 -15.66
C MET A 32 13.55 -8.85 -14.17
N PRO A 33 14.14 -7.81 -13.59
CA PRO A 33 13.81 -7.38 -12.23
C PRO A 33 12.30 -7.16 -12.04
N LEU A 34 11.74 -7.68 -10.95
CA LEU A 34 10.31 -7.64 -10.65
C LEU A 34 10.08 -7.19 -9.21
N ALA A 35 9.34 -6.09 -9.05
CA ALA A 35 8.89 -5.62 -7.75
C ALA A 35 7.55 -6.27 -7.36
N TYR A 36 7.45 -6.74 -6.11
CA TYR A 36 6.19 -7.22 -5.56
C TYR A 36 5.32 -6.06 -5.05
N LEU A 37 4.07 -6.00 -5.51
CA LEU A 37 3.04 -5.09 -5.00
C LEU A 37 1.87 -5.90 -4.46
N GLY A 38 1.34 -5.51 -3.30
CA GLY A 38 0.07 -6.02 -2.79
C GLY A 38 0.07 -6.33 -1.30
N GLY A 39 -0.13 -5.31 -0.45
CA GLY A 39 -0.31 -5.55 0.99
C GLY A 39 0.98 -5.90 1.74
N VAL A 40 2.12 -5.35 1.33
CA VAL A 40 3.36 -5.36 2.12
C VAL A 40 3.27 -4.26 3.18
N ARG A 41 3.39 -4.64 4.46
CA ARG A 41 3.17 -3.73 5.60
C ARG A 41 4.07 -3.98 6.80
N SER A 42 4.95 -4.97 6.73
CA SER A 42 5.84 -5.38 7.82
C SER A 42 7.19 -5.84 7.26
N ARG A 43 8.20 -5.90 8.13
CA ARG A 43 9.50 -6.53 7.81
C ARG A 43 9.31 -7.97 7.34
N GLY A 44 8.45 -8.74 8.00
CA GLY A 44 8.18 -10.14 7.63
C GLY A 44 7.61 -10.28 6.20
N ASN A 45 6.79 -9.32 5.75
CA ASN A 45 6.27 -9.32 4.38
C ASN A 45 7.35 -9.00 3.36
N VAL A 46 8.24 -8.06 3.68
CA VAL A 46 9.38 -7.73 2.82
C VAL A 46 10.28 -8.96 2.67
N GLU A 47 10.67 -9.58 3.79
CA GLU A 47 11.50 -10.78 3.78
C GLU A 47 10.84 -11.93 3.03
N ARG A 48 9.51 -12.11 3.18
CA ARG A 48 8.77 -13.11 2.40
C ARG A 48 8.80 -12.81 0.91
N ALA A 49 8.59 -11.57 0.48
CA ALA A 49 8.67 -11.20 -0.94
C ALA A 49 10.07 -11.51 -1.50
N MET A 50 11.14 -11.13 -0.79
CA MET A 50 12.50 -11.42 -1.24
C MET A 50 12.77 -12.94 -1.34
N ARG A 51 12.33 -13.73 -0.35
CA ARG A 51 12.45 -15.20 -0.39
C ARG A 51 11.70 -15.85 -1.55
N GLU A 52 10.61 -15.25 -2.00
CA GLU A 52 9.80 -15.75 -3.13
C GLU A 52 10.37 -15.31 -4.50
N GLY A 53 11.53 -14.65 -4.50
CA GLY A 53 12.30 -14.31 -5.72
C GLY A 53 11.98 -12.94 -6.32
N PHE A 54 11.27 -12.06 -5.60
CA PHE A 54 11.09 -10.68 -6.04
C PHE A 54 12.32 -9.84 -5.72
N ASP A 55 12.67 -8.91 -6.62
CA ASP A 55 13.88 -8.09 -6.52
C ASP A 55 13.68 -6.83 -5.67
N ALA A 56 12.41 -6.40 -5.54
CA ALA A 56 12.02 -5.25 -4.75
C ALA A 56 10.59 -5.40 -4.22
N VAL A 57 10.20 -4.51 -3.30
CA VAL A 57 8.81 -4.34 -2.87
C VAL A 57 8.32 -2.94 -3.24
N ALA A 58 7.15 -2.86 -3.84
CA ALA A 58 6.46 -1.61 -4.09
C ALA A 58 5.51 -1.31 -2.90
N LEU A 59 5.69 -0.14 -2.30
CA LEU A 59 4.92 0.31 -1.14
C LEU A 59 4.06 1.51 -1.53
N ALA A 60 2.87 1.60 -0.94
CA ALA A 60 1.96 2.73 -1.13
C ALA A 60 1.34 3.13 0.22
N ARG A 61 0.21 2.50 0.59
CA ARG A 61 -0.55 2.84 1.81
C ARG A 61 0.22 2.72 3.12
N ALA A 62 1.30 1.93 3.17
CA ALA A 62 2.20 1.88 4.32
C ALA A 62 2.99 3.19 4.49
N LEU A 63 3.45 3.79 3.39
CA LEU A 63 4.15 5.08 3.36
C LEU A 63 3.21 6.27 3.56
N VAL A 64 1.96 6.16 3.07
CA VAL A 64 0.93 7.19 3.32
C VAL A 64 0.58 7.29 4.81
N PHE A 65 0.66 6.18 5.55
CA PHE A 65 0.51 6.17 7.01
C PHE A 65 1.81 6.57 7.71
N GLU A 66 2.94 5.96 7.34
CA GLU A 66 4.23 6.20 8.00
C GLU A 66 5.29 6.54 6.94
N PRO A 67 5.55 7.82 6.67
CA PRO A 67 6.52 8.24 5.66
C PRO A 67 7.94 7.70 5.91
N ASP A 68 8.32 7.52 7.18
CA ASP A 68 9.63 6.99 7.58
C ASP A 68 9.68 5.45 7.64
N PHE A 69 8.65 4.75 7.14
CA PHE A 69 8.50 3.30 7.33
C PHE A 69 9.73 2.51 6.89
N VAL A 70 10.32 2.84 5.73
CA VAL A 70 11.50 2.12 5.20
C VAL A 70 12.72 2.27 6.10
N ASN A 71 13.03 3.49 6.55
CA ASN A 71 14.15 3.70 7.48
C ASN A 71 13.84 3.09 8.84
N GLY A 72 12.60 3.19 9.32
CA GLY A 72 12.17 2.54 10.55
C GLY A 72 12.34 1.02 10.53
N LEU A 73 12.05 0.36 9.39
CA LEU A 73 12.33 -1.06 9.20
C LEU A 73 13.84 -1.37 9.16
N ARG A 74 14.63 -0.52 8.50
CA ARG A 74 16.09 -0.67 8.37
C ARG A 74 16.77 -0.59 9.74
N ASP A 75 16.41 0.43 10.52
CA ASP A 75 17.06 0.75 11.78
C ASP A 75 16.43 0.00 12.98
N GLY A 76 15.39 -0.81 12.73
CA GLY A 76 14.73 -1.66 13.73
C GLY A 76 13.72 -0.94 14.63
N ARG A 77 13.49 0.36 14.45
CA ARG A 77 12.48 1.15 15.18
C ARG A 77 11.05 0.70 14.89
N LEU A 78 10.81 0.18 13.69
CA LEU A 78 9.50 -0.31 13.26
C LEU A 78 9.62 -1.77 12.79
N ALA A 79 8.64 -2.58 13.17
CA ALA A 79 8.46 -3.92 12.61
C ALA A 79 7.28 -3.97 11.61
N GLN A 80 6.31 -3.06 11.76
CA GLN A 80 5.06 -3.04 11.01
C GLN A 80 4.48 -1.62 10.93
N SER A 81 3.84 -1.30 9.81
CA SER A 81 3.09 -0.05 9.60
C SER A 81 1.73 -0.11 10.29
N GLY A 82 1.30 1.00 10.90
CA GLY A 82 0.00 1.14 11.57
C GLY A 82 -1.22 1.34 10.65
N CYS A 83 -1.04 1.31 9.32
CA CYS A 83 -2.16 1.37 8.37
C CYS A 83 -3.24 0.28 8.68
N THR A 84 -4.48 0.48 8.28
CA THR A 84 -5.56 -0.51 8.52
C THR A 84 -6.17 -1.05 7.24
N SER A 85 -5.56 -0.74 6.08
CA SER A 85 -6.07 -1.10 4.76
C SER A 85 -7.51 -0.59 4.50
N CYS A 86 -7.94 0.49 5.18
CA CYS A 86 -9.32 1.00 5.12
C CYS A 86 -9.71 1.67 3.79
N ASN A 87 -8.74 1.90 2.89
CA ASN A 87 -8.90 2.56 1.59
C ASN A 87 -9.41 4.00 1.60
N ARG A 88 -9.59 4.65 2.75
CA ARG A 88 -10.06 6.04 2.79
C ARG A 88 -9.08 7.05 2.17
N CYS A 89 -7.78 6.76 2.20
CA CYS A 89 -6.78 7.54 1.47
C CYS A 89 -6.95 7.48 -0.06
N VAL A 90 -7.49 6.37 -0.59
CA VAL A 90 -7.82 6.25 -2.02
C VAL A 90 -9.04 7.11 -2.33
N VAL A 91 -10.05 7.08 -1.47
CA VAL A 91 -11.26 7.91 -1.63
C VAL A 91 -10.91 9.40 -1.59
N SER A 92 -9.96 9.81 -0.75
CA SER A 92 -9.58 11.22 -0.62
C SER A 92 -8.76 11.76 -1.80
N MET A 93 -8.33 10.93 -2.75
CA MET A 93 -7.38 11.35 -3.79
C MET A 93 -7.85 12.53 -4.64
N TYR A 94 -9.17 12.70 -4.81
CA TYR A 94 -9.80 13.77 -5.58
C TYR A 94 -10.24 14.97 -4.74
N THR A 95 -9.98 14.95 -3.43
CA THR A 95 -10.23 16.11 -2.57
C THR A 95 -9.16 17.18 -2.80
N PRO A 96 -9.40 18.46 -2.45
CA PRO A 96 -8.39 19.50 -2.59
C PRO A 96 -7.07 19.21 -1.85
N GLY A 97 -7.12 18.48 -0.73
CA GLY A 97 -5.94 18.04 0.04
C GLY A 97 -5.23 16.80 -0.54
N GLY A 98 -5.82 16.14 -1.53
CA GLY A 98 -5.25 14.98 -2.20
C GLY A 98 -5.22 13.71 -1.33
N THR A 99 -4.28 12.82 -1.65
CA THR A 99 -4.14 11.53 -0.96
C THR A 99 -3.47 11.73 0.40
N ALA A 100 -4.17 11.38 1.48
CA ALA A 100 -3.66 11.42 2.86
C ALA A 100 -4.21 10.26 3.69
N CYS A 101 -3.51 9.88 4.76
CA CYS A 101 -4.08 8.95 5.74
C CYS A 101 -5.08 9.68 6.63
N VAL A 102 -6.32 9.21 6.68
CA VAL A 102 -7.37 9.82 7.54
C VAL A 102 -7.17 9.62 9.04
N LEU A 103 -6.13 8.89 9.46
CA LEU A 103 -5.75 8.71 10.86
C LEU A 103 -4.70 9.75 11.30
N HIS A 104 -4.27 10.62 10.39
CA HIS A 104 -3.38 11.74 10.63
C HIS A 104 -4.10 13.05 10.29
N GLU A 105 -3.44 14.17 10.59
CA GLU A 105 -3.91 15.48 10.20
C GLU A 105 -4.02 15.60 8.66
N PRO A 106 -5.00 16.35 8.14
CA PRO A 106 -5.13 16.59 6.71
C PRO A 106 -3.89 17.29 6.12
N ASN A 107 -3.60 17.00 4.86
CA ASN A 107 -2.58 17.75 4.12
C ASN A 107 -2.99 19.22 3.93
N ASP A 108 -1.99 20.11 3.88
CA ASP A 108 -2.18 21.45 3.31
C ASP A 108 -2.57 21.30 1.82
N PRO A 109 -3.70 21.88 1.36
CA PRO A 109 -4.10 21.83 -0.03
C PRO A 109 -3.32 22.80 -0.93
N ALA A 110 -2.56 23.76 -0.39
CA ALA A 110 -1.87 24.77 -1.19
C ALA A 110 -0.86 24.17 -2.20
N PRO A 111 -0.02 23.17 -1.85
CA PRO A 111 0.91 22.54 -2.80
C PRO A 111 0.20 21.88 -4.00
N ASN A 112 -1.02 21.36 -3.82
CA ASN A 112 -1.78 20.70 -4.90
C ASN A 112 -2.28 21.68 -5.97
N ARG A 113 -2.14 22.99 -5.76
CA ARG A 113 -2.49 24.03 -6.74
C ARG A 113 -1.30 24.44 -7.62
N VAL A 114 -0.10 23.97 -7.29
CA VAL A 114 1.11 24.25 -8.07
C VAL A 114 1.21 23.20 -9.18
N PRO A 115 1.14 23.59 -10.47
CA PRO A 115 1.34 22.63 -11.56
C PRO A 115 2.73 21.98 -11.45
N ALA A 116 2.82 20.68 -11.71
CA ALA A 116 4.10 19.95 -11.61
C ALA A 116 5.19 20.49 -12.55
N ALA A 117 4.81 21.19 -13.63
CA ALA A 117 5.72 21.80 -14.60
C ALA A 117 6.21 23.21 -14.22
N SER A 118 5.83 23.73 -13.04
CA SER A 118 6.15 25.10 -12.61
C SER A 118 7.47 25.23 -11.86
N ALA A 119 8.22 24.13 -11.72
CA ALA A 119 9.47 24.04 -10.97
C ALA A 119 10.65 23.77 -11.92
#